data_AF-A0A811YQ84-F1
#
_entry.id   AF-A0A811YQ84-F1
#
_cell.length_a   1.000
_cell.length_b   1.000
_cell.length_c   1.000
_cell.angle_alpha   90.00
_cell.angle_beta   90.00
_cell.angle_gamma   90.00
#
_symmetry.space_group_name_H-M   'P 1'
#
loop_
_entity.id
_entity.type
_entity.pdbx_description
1 polymer ?
#
loop_
_entity_poly.entity_id
_entity_poly.type
_entity_poly.pdbx_seq_one_letter_code
_entity_poly.pdbx_strand_id
1 'polypeptide(L)' 'MSKTHPPKLKEYMYQKLSLRLSGGRHVQGILWGFDPFANPVDR' A
#
# COMPACT_ATOMS: atom_id res chain seq x y z
N MET A 1 -24.48 8.08 1.94
CA MET A 1 -23.16 7.41 2.00
C MET A 1 -22.11 8.50 1.98
N SER A 2 -21.53 8.83 3.13
CA SER A 2 -20.47 9.82 3.24
C SER A 2 -19.30 9.40 2.35
N LYS A 3 -18.79 10.33 1.54
CA LYS A 3 -17.60 10.13 0.71
C LYS A 3 -16.46 9.75 1.65
N THR A 4 -16.15 8.47 1.75
CA THR A 4 -15.01 7.97 2.53
C THR A 4 -13.79 8.74 2.05
N HIS A 5 -13.07 9.38 2.98
CA HIS A 5 -11.84 10.08 2.63
C HIS A 5 -10.95 9.11 1.84
N PRO A 6 -10.35 9.55 0.72
CA PRO A 6 -9.51 8.67 -0.07
C PRO A 6 -8.48 8.02 0.86
N PRO A 7 -8.33 6.69 0.79
CA PRO A 7 -7.42 5.99 1.69
C PRO A 7 -6.03 6.59 1.54
N LYS A 8 -5.38 6.91 2.65
CA LYS A 8 -4.05 7.52 2.71
C LYS A 8 -3.02 6.78 1.83
N LEU A 9 -3.25 5.49 1.60
CA LEU A 9 -2.46 4.62 0.74
C LEU A 9 -2.48 5.04 -0.75
N LYS A 10 -3.55 5.69 -1.21
CA LYS A 10 -3.68 6.19 -2.59
C LYS A 10 -2.63 7.26 -2.92
N GLU A 11 -2.21 8.04 -1.93
CA GLU A 11 -1.16 9.06 -2.10
C GLU A 11 0.20 8.42 -2.44
N TYR A 12 0.42 7.16 -2.05
CA TYR A 12 1.66 6.44 -2.26
C TYR A 12 1.65 5.55 -3.52
N MET A 13 0.60 5.58 -4.33
CA MET A 13 0.57 4.86 -5.60
C MET A 13 1.71 5.31 -6.51
N TYR A 14 2.33 4.37 -7.21
CA TYR A 14 3.47 4.56 -8.12
C TYR A 14 4.73 5.13 -7.45
N GLN A 15 4.75 5.25 -6.12
CA GLN A 15 5.94 5.60 -5.37
C GLN A 15 6.68 4.34 -4.90
N LYS A 16 8.00 4.43 -4.77
CA LYS A 16 8.81 3.38 -4.17
C LYS A 16 8.68 3.45 -2.64
N LEU A 17 8.21 2.37 -2.03
CA LEU A 17 7.98 2.25 -0.60
C LEU A 17 8.88 1.18 0.02
N SER A 18 9.12 1.36 1.31
CA SER A 18 9.84 0.42 2.16
C SER A 18 8.88 -0.04 3.25
N LEU A 19 8.42 -1.28 3.19
CA LEU A 19 7.37 -1.84 4.04
C LEU A 19 7.96 -2.86 5.01
N ARG A 20 7.83 -2.59 6.31
CA ARG A 20 8.16 -3.55 7.35
C ARG A 20 7.00 -4.51 7.55
N LEU A 21 7.23 -5.78 7.26
CA LEU A 21 6.26 -6.85 7.47
C LEU A 21 6.42 -7.42 8.89
N SER A 22 5.39 -8.15 9.33
CA SER A 22 5.46 -8.96 10.53
C SER A 22 6.61 -9.96 10.45
N GLY A 23 7.22 -10.26 11.62
CA GLY A 23 8.40 -11.12 11.71
C GLY A 23 9.73 -10.45 11.36
N GLY A 24 9.78 -9.11 11.34
CA GLY A 24 11.03 -8.37 11.12
C GLY A 24 11.50 -8.34 9.66
N ARG A 25 10.68 -8.80 8.72
CA ARG A 25 10.99 -8.79 7.29
C ARG A 25 10.80 -7.38 6.72
N HIS A 26 11.58 -7.06 5.71
CA HIS A 26 11.53 -5.77 5.03
C HIS A 26 11.40 -6.00 3.53
N VAL A 27 10.41 -5.35 2.90
CA VAL A 27 10.21 -5.40 1.44
C VAL A 27 10.29 -3.99 0.89
N GLN A 28 10.93 -3.83 -0.27
CA GLN A 28 10.95 -2.60 -1.03
C GLN A 28 10.35 -2.83 -2.41
N GLY A 29 9.45 -1.95 -2.82
CA GLY A 29 8.75 -2.09 -4.10
C GLY A 29 8.00 -0.83 -4.47
N ILE A 30 7.48 -0.79 -5.70
CA ILE A 30 6.60 0.29 -6.15
C ILE A 30 5.16 -0.15 -5.85
N LEU A 31 4.38 0.71 -5.19
CA LEU A 31 2.98 0.40 -4.92
C LEU A 31 2.13 0.61 -6.18
N TRP A 32 1.83 -0.47 -6.90
CA TRP A 32 1.02 -0.41 -8.14
C TRP A 32 -0.49 -0.47 -7.91
N GLY A 33 -0.92 -1.02 -6.77
CA GLY A 33 -2.33 -1.15 -6.44
C GLY A 33 -2.53 -1.70 -5.04
N PHE A 34 -3.73 -1.51 -4.52
CA PHE A 34 -4.19 -2.06 -3.25
C PHE A 34 -5.66 -2.50 -3.41
N ASP A 35 -6.06 -3.56 -2.72
CA ASP A 35 -7.46 -3.97 -2.63
C ASP A 35 -8.17 -3.22 -1.49
N PRO A 36 -9.50 -3.29 -1.33
CA PRO A 36 -10.21 -2.64 -0.23
C PRO A 36 -9.72 -3.03 1.18
N PHE A 37 -8.95 -4.11 1.29
CA PHE A 37 -8.31 -4.58 2.52
C PHE A 37 -6.84 -4.13 2.65
N ALA A 38 -6.36 -3.26 1.75
CA ALA A 38 -5.03 -2.66 1.72
C ALA A 38 -3.86 -3.64 1.56
N ASN A 39 -4.08 -4.79 0.92
CA ASN A 39 -3.03 -5.73 0.59
C ASN A 39 -2.23 -5.24 -0.65
N PRO A 40 -0.90 -5.03 -0.54
CA PRO A 40 -0.08 -4.63 -1.68
C PRO A 40 0.10 -5.82 -2.64
N VAL A 41 -0.08 -5.59 -3.93
CA VAL A 41 0.22 -6.58 -4.98
C VAL A 41 1.62 -6.30 -5.51
N ASP A 42 2.58 -7.14 -5.15
CA ASP A 42 3.94 -7.16 -5.68
C ASP A 42 3.99 -8.18 -6.83
N ARG A 43 4.58 -7.83 -7.98
CA ARG A 43 4.82 -8.75 -9.11
C ARG A 43 6.28 -8.72 -9.50
#